data_AF-A0A0L8HB90-F1
#
_entry.id   AF-A0A0L8HB90-F1
#
_cell.length_a   1.000
_cell.length_b   1.000
_cell.length_c   1.000
_cell.angle_alpha   90.00
_cell.angle_beta   90.00
_cell.angle_gamma   90.00
#
_symmetry.space_group_name_H-M   'P 1'
#
loop_
_entity.id
_entity.type
_entity.pdbx_description
1 polymer ?
#
loop_
_entity_poly.entity_id
_entity_poly.type
_entity_poly.pdbx_seq_one_letter_code
_entity_poly.pdbx_strand_id
1 'polypeptide(L)'
;VGSFIYHCIDAGEIRPNGPVPMNSLFIYRPDKRLELWRFFFYMLIHAGWVHLFFNMLVQVLVGIPLEMVHGSFRIGAVYLAGVLA
;
A
#
# COMPACT_ATOMS: atom_id res chain seq x y z
N VAL A 1 4.08 4.60 3.58
CA VAL A 1 4.70 5.95 3.72
C VAL A 1 6.15 5.97 3.22
N GLY A 2 7.06 5.13 3.74
CA GLY A 2 8.47 5.13 3.32
C GLY A 2 8.69 4.92 1.81
N SER A 3 8.02 3.93 1.20
CA SER A 3 8.04 3.71 -0.26
C SER A 3 7.61 4.94 -1.06
N PHE A 4 6.55 5.62 -0.62
CA PHE A 4 6.06 6.84 -1.25
C PHE A 4 7.06 8.00 -1.13
N ILE A 5 7.66 8.20 0.05
CA ILE A 5 8.70 9.23 0.26
C ILE A 5 9.88 8.96 -0.67
N TYR A 6 10.37 7.72 -0.74
CA TYR A 6 11.45 7.35 -1.63
C TYR A 6 11.15 7.70 -3.10
N HIS A 7 9.96 7.34 -3.59
CA HIS A 7 9.56 7.65 -4.95
C HIS A 7 9.35 9.15 -5.21
N CYS A 8 8.91 9.93 -4.22
CA CYS A 8 8.82 11.39 -4.35
C CYS A 8 10.20 12.04 -4.44
N ILE A 9 11.18 11.54 -3.67
CA ILE A 9 12.56 12.01 -3.71
C ILE A 9 13.19 11.68 -5.08
N ASP A 10 13.01 10.44 -5.56
CA ASP A 10 13.51 9.98 -6.86
C ASP A 10 12.89 10.77 -8.03
N ALA A 11 11.59 11.05 -7.98
CA ALA A 11 10.88 11.85 -8.98
C ALA A 11 11.15 13.36 -8.87
N GLY A 12 11.67 13.84 -7.73
CA GLY A 12 11.88 15.26 -7.46
C GLY A 12 10.57 16.07 -7.28
N GLU A 13 9.44 15.40 -7.08
CA GLU A 13 8.13 16.04 -7.02
C GLU A 13 7.14 15.28 -6.13
N ILE A 14 6.21 16.01 -5.52
CA ILE A 14 5.10 15.45 -4.74
C ILE A 14 3.81 15.80 -5.48
N ARG A 15 3.17 14.79 -6.07
CA ARG A 15 1.93 14.97 -6.85
C ARG A 15 0.68 14.58 -6.04
N PRO A 16 -0.44 15.32 -6.18
CA PRO A 16 -1.72 14.94 -5.58
C PRO A 16 -2.22 13.62 -6.15
N ASN A 17 -2.19 13.53 -7.48
CA ASN A 17 -2.45 12.35 -8.28
C ASN A 17 -1.31 12.22 -9.28
N GLY A 18 -0.74 11.05 -9.43
CA GLY A 18 0.43 10.84 -10.25
C GLY A 18 0.42 9.45 -10.88
N PRO A 19 1.35 9.20 -11.80
CA PRO A 19 1.55 7.87 -12.32
C PRO A 19 2.03 6.96 -11.18
N VAL A 20 1.51 5.73 -11.15
CA VAL A 20 2.01 4.68 -10.27
C VAL A 20 3.50 4.44 -10.62
N PRO A 21 4.40 4.24 -9.65
CA PRO A 21 5.81 3.94 -9.92
C PRO A 21 5.96 2.55 -10.58
N MET A 22 5.79 2.50 -11.91
CA MET A 22 5.76 1.25 -12.71
C MET A 22 7.05 0.44 -12.67
N ASN A 23 8.17 1.09 -12.37
CA ASN A 23 9.48 0.43 -12.26
C ASN A 23 9.81 -0.01 -10.82
N SER A 24 8.88 0.16 -9.87
CA SER A 24 9.13 -0.22 -8.48
C SER A 24 9.32 -1.73 -8.29
N LEU A 25 10.19 -2.10 -7.35
CA LEU A 25 10.38 -3.50 -6.95
C LEU A 25 9.11 -4.12 -6.33
N PHE A 26 8.22 -3.28 -5.79
CA PHE A 26 7.02 -3.74 -5.10
C PHE A 26 5.79 -3.82 -5.99
N ILE A 27 5.79 -3.20 -7.18
CA ILE A 27 4.61 -3.25 -8.04
C ILE A 27 4.35 -4.68 -8.55
N TYR A 28 3.08 -5.08 -8.55
CA TYR A 28 2.68 -6.35 -9.11
C TYR A 28 2.97 -6.40 -10.62
N ARG A 29 3.54 -7.52 -11.07
CA ARG A 29 3.89 -7.76 -12.47
C ARG A 29 3.45 -9.16 -12.89
N PRO A 30 2.44 -9.30 -13.78
CA PRO A 30 1.90 -10.60 -14.14
C PRO A 30 2.87 -11.45 -14.96
N ASP A 31 3.90 -10.84 -15.54
CA ASP A 31 5.02 -11.49 -16.23
C ASP A 31 6.07 -12.06 -15.25
N LYS A 32 6.01 -11.67 -13.97
CA LYS A 32 6.98 -12.04 -12.92
C LYS A 32 6.30 -12.75 -11.74
N ARG A 33 5.45 -13.74 -12.02
CA ARG A 33 4.65 -14.45 -11.00
C ARG A 33 5.48 -15.22 -9.98
N LEU A 34 6.73 -15.55 -10.30
CA LEU A 34 7.66 -16.20 -9.37
C LEU A 34 8.21 -15.24 -8.30
N GLU A 35 8.12 -13.92 -8.55
CA GLU A 35 8.53 -12.89 -7.59
C GLU A 35 7.43 -12.68 -6.55
N LEU A 36 7.25 -13.65 -5.64
CA LEU A 36 6.13 -13.72 -4.68
C LEU A 36 5.98 -12.46 -3.81
N TRP A 37 7.08 -11.78 -3.50
CA TRP A 37 7.07 -10.54 -2.73
C TRP A 37 6.24 -9.43 -3.41
N ARG A 38 6.09 -9.44 -4.73
CA ARG A 38 5.25 -8.49 -5.47
C ARG A 38 3.76 -8.66 -5.21
N PHE A 39 3.32 -9.83 -4.75
CA PHE A 39 1.93 -10.06 -4.35
C PHE A 39 1.62 -9.46 -2.98
N PHE A 40 2.63 -9.28 -2.14
CA PHE A 40 2.45 -8.70 -0.81
C PHE A 40 2.76 -7.21 -0.81
N PHE A 41 3.93 -6.80 -1.32
CA PHE A 41 4.40 -5.43 -1.16
C PHE A 41 3.74 -4.41 -2.09
N TYR A 42 2.95 -4.83 -3.08
CA TYR A 42 2.25 -3.87 -3.94
C TYR A 42 1.29 -2.97 -3.14
N MET A 43 0.76 -3.45 -2.01
CA MET A 43 -0.06 -2.66 -1.08
C MET A 43 0.66 -1.40 -0.55
N LEU A 44 1.99 -1.36 -0.59
CA LEU A 44 2.79 -0.23 -0.14
C LEU A 44 2.95 0.85 -1.23
N ILE A 45 2.55 0.57 -2.47
CA ILE A 45 2.66 1.50 -3.59
C ILE A 45 1.47 2.47 -3.60
N HIS A 46 1.77 3.75 -3.78
CA HIS A 46 0.78 4.81 -3.82
C HIS A 46 1.05 5.72 -5.01
N ALA A 47 -0.01 6.06 -5.77
CA ALA A 47 0.08 6.87 -6.99
C ALA A 47 0.17 8.39 -6.72
N GLY A 48 0.00 8.84 -5.47
CA GLY A 48 -0.02 10.26 -5.11
C GLY A 48 -0.32 10.46 -3.63
N TRP A 49 -0.11 11.69 -3.14
CA TRP A 49 -0.32 11.98 -1.72
C TRP A 49 -1.79 11.90 -1.31
N VAL A 50 -2.73 12.18 -2.23
CA VAL A 50 -4.18 12.05 -1.96
C VAL A 50 -4.54 10.59 -1.74
N HIS A 51 -4.05 9.68 -2.59
CA HIS A 51 -4.25 8.24 -2.44
C HIS A 51 -3.67 7.73 -1.11
N LEU A 52 -2.44 8.13 -0.76
CA LEU A 52 -1.82 7.77 0.51
C LEU A 52 -2.60 8.30 1.72
N PHE A 53 -2.98 9.58 1.68
CA PHE A 53 -3.71 10.22 2.77
C PHE A 53 -5.06 9.54 3.02
N PHE A 54 -5.85 9.30 1.97
CA PHE A 54 -7.16 8.67 2.11
C PHE A 54 -7.04 7.23 2.64
N ASN A 55 -6.08 6.44 2.15
CA ASN A 55 -5.85 5.09 2.67
C ASN A 55 -5.47 5.12 4.16
N MET A 56 -4.58 6.04 4.56
CA MET A 56 -4.20 6.20 5.97
C MET A 56 -5.40 6.61 6.82
N LEU A 57 -6.21 7.55 6.33
CA LEU A 57 -7.40 8.01 7.03
C LEU A 57 -8.38 6.86 7.28
N VAL A 58 -8.67 6.05 6.26
CA VAL A 58 -9.53 4.88 6.40
C VAL A 58 -8.90 3.83 7.32
N GLN A 59 -7.60 3.55 7.19
CA GLN A 59 -6.90 2.62 8.08
C GLN A 59 -6.97 3.04 9.55
N VAL A 60 -6.82 4.33 9.84
CA VAL A 60 -6.90 4.85 11.21
C VAL A 60 -8.35 4.84 11.71
N LEU A 61 -9.30 5.39 10.94
CA LEU A 61 -10.69 5.54 11.36
C LEU A 61 -11.45 4.21 11.43
N VAL A 62 -11.11 3.24 10.59
CA VAL A 62 -11.80 1.94 10.52
C VAL A 62 -10.94 0.83 11.09
N GLY A 63 -9.66 0.78 10.74
CA GLY A 63 -8.75 -0.28 11.18
C GLY A 63 -8.52 -0.28 12.69
N ILE A 64 -8.27 0.88 13.32
CA ILE A 64 -8.05 0.93 14.77
C ILE A 64 -9.27 0.45 15.56
N PRO A 65 -10.51 0.94 15.31
CA PRO A 65 -11.67 0.41 16.01
C PRO A 65 -11.87 -1.10 15.80
N LEU A 66 -11.65 -1.61 14.58
CA LEU A 66 -11.74 -3.04 14.33
C LEU A 66 -10.70 -3.83 15.11
N GLU A 67 -9.45 -3.34 15.18
CA GLU A 67 -8.40 -3.98 15.98
C GLU A 67 -8.73 -3.97 17.47
N MET A 68 -9.32 -2.89 17.99
CA MET A 68 -9.72 -2.80 19.39
C MET A 68 -10.83 -3.79 19.76
N VAL A 69 -11.74 -4.09 18.84
CA VAL A 69 -12.88 -4.99 19.08
C VAL A 69 -12.51 -6.46 18.82
N HIS A 70 -11.72 -6.73 17.79
CA HIS A 70 -11.48 -8.10 17.30
C HIS A 70 -10.06 -8.62 17.56
N GLY A 71 -9.13 -7.75 17.96
CA GLY A 71 -7.72 -8.04 18.16
C GLY A 71 -6.90 -8.00 16.86
N SER A 72 -5.65 -7.55 16.98
CA SER A 72 -4.78 -7.26 15.83
C SER A 72 -4.51 -8.46 14.92
N PHE A 73 -4.43 -9.69 15.45
CA PHE A 73 -4.16 -10.87 14.61
C PHE A 73 -5.30 -11.15 13.62
N ARG A 74 -6.55 -11.06 14.06
CA ARG A 74 -7.72 -11.34 13.21
C ARG A 74 -7.87 -10.28 12.12
N ILE A 75 -7.73 -9.02 12.50
CA ILE A 75 -7.82 -7.90 11.56
C ILE A 75 -6.62 -7.90 10.60
N GLY A 76 -5.42 -8.21 11.08
CA GLY A 76 -4.25 -8.40 10.23
C GLY A 76 -4.43 -9.49 9.18
N ALA A 77 -5.04 -10.63 9.55
CA ALA A 77 -5.36 -11.68 8.59
C ALA A 77 -6.39 -11.23 7.54
N VAL A 78 -7.45 -10.52 7.94
CA VAL A 78 -8.44 -9.96 7.01
C VAL A 78 -7.79 -8.94 6.06
N TYR A 79 -6.93 -8.07 6.59
CA TYR A 79 -6.20 -7.09 5.81
C TYR A 79 -5.31 -7.77 4.75
N LEU A 80 -4.52 -8.78 5.15
CA LEU A 80 -3.66 -9.54 4.23
C LEU A 80 -4.47 -10.34 3.21
N ALA A 81 -5.62 -10.90 3.60
CA ALA A 81 -6.50 -11.60 2.67
C ALA A 81 -7.06 -10.64 1.60
N GLY A 82 -7.41 -9.41 1.97
CA GLY A 82 -7.85 -8.38 1.02
C GLY A 82 -6.77 -7.96 0.02
N VAL A 83 -5.49 -8.06 0.40
CA VAL A 83 -4.35 -7.83 -0.50
C VAL A 83 -4.17 -8.98 -1.50
N LEU A 84 -4.64 -10.19 -1.18
CA LEU A 84 -4.46 -11.37 -2.02
C LEU A 84 -5.70 -11.74 -2.86
N ALA A 85 -6.83 -11.07 -2.65
CA ALA A 85 -8.11 -11.31 -3.32
C ALA A 85 -8.17 -10.65 -4.71
#